data_AF-A0A349V1N7-F1
#
_entry.id   AF-A0A349V1N7-F1
#
_cell.length_a   1.000
_cell.length_b   1.000
_cell.length_c   1.000
_cell.angle_alpha   90.00
_cell.angle_beta   90.00
_cell.angle_gamma   90.00
#
_symmetry.space_group_name_H-M   'P 1'
#
loop_
_entity.id
_entity.type
_entity.pdbx_description
1 polymer ?
#
loop_
_entity_poly.entity_id
_entity_poly.type
_entity_poly.pdbx_seq_one_letter_code
_entity_poly.pdbx_strand_id
1 'polypeptide(L)'
;QELLDYHNFLLERRFGEPATDPESVFEAVERWASEIQPMLGDVVTALGAIAGASGNVLFEGAQGTLLDIDQGTYPFVTSSNTTAGAAACGSGVGPLVFDDVVGVVKAYTTR
;
A
#
# COMPACT_ATOMS: atom_id res chain seq x y z
N GLN A 1 22.16 -4.51 -0.34
CA GLN A 1 23.27 -4.42 0.63
C GLN A 1 23.20 -3.10 1.39
N GLU A 2 23.32 -1.95 0.73
CA GLU A 2 23.23 -0.62 1.37
C GLU A 2 22.02 -0.40 2.30
N LEU A 3 20.81 -0.81 1.89
CA LEU A 3 19.61 -0.75 2.74
C LEU A 3 19.74 -1.59 4.02
N LEU A 4 20.28 -2.80 3.90
CA LEU A 4 20.47 -3.68 5.06
C LEU A 4 21.55 -3.13 5.98
N ASP A 5 22.64 -2.56 5.45
CA ASP A 5 23.68 -1.95 6.27
C ASP A 5 23.12 -0.80 7.12
N TYR A 6 22.33 0.09 6.49
CA TYR A 6 21.66 1.19 7.18
C TYR A 6 20.68 0.70 8.26
N HIS A 7 19.80 -0.25 7.91
CA HIS A 7 18.79 -0.75 8.84
C HIS A 7 19.38 -1.61 9.96
N ASN A 8 20.39 -2.44 9.69
CA ASN A 8 21.10 -3.21 10.70
C ASN A 8 21.87 -2.31 11.67
N PHE A 9 22.49 -1.23 11.19
CA PHE A 9 23.08 -0.22 12.06
C PHE A 9 22.05 0.35 13.04
N LEU A 10 20.83 0.68 12.57
CA LEU A 10 19.77 1.17 13.45
C LEU A 10 19.28 0.09 14.43
N LEU A 11 19.06 -1.14 13.97
CA LEU A 11 18.63 -2.25 14.83
C LEU A 11 19.59 -2.42 16.01
N GLU A 12 20.88 -2.56 15.73
CA GLU A 12 21.88 -2.81 16.78
C GLU A 12 22.14 -1.57 17.65
N ARG A 13 22.34 -0.41 17.03
CA ARG A 13 22.87 0.78 17.73
C ARG A 13 21.80 1.64 18.36
N ARG A 14 20.57 1.61 17.84
CA ARG A 14 19.46 2.43 18.34
C ARG A 14 18.43 1.59 19.08
N PHE A 15 18.08 0.43 18.55
CA PHE A 15 16.99 -0.39 19.10
C PHE A 15 17.46 -1.54 19.99
N GLY A 16 18.75 -1.89 19.95
CA GLY A 16 19.31 -2.99 20.74
C GLY A 16 18.87 -4.38 20.25
N GLU A 17 18.40 -4.47 19.01
CA GLU A 17 17.92 -5.68 18.36
C GLU A 17 19.02 -6.30 17.50
N PRO A 18 19.01 -7.64 17.29
CA PRO A 18 20.00 -8.29 16.43
C PRO A 18 19.88 -7.83 14.98
N ALA A 19 21.02 -7.75 14.30
CA ALA A 19 21.05 -7.53 12.85
C ALA A 19 20.34 -8.66 12.10
N THR A 20 19.70 -8.29 10.99
CA THR A 20 19.12 -9.26 10.06
C THR A 20 20.20 -9.81 9.16
N ASP A 21 20.22 -11.13 8.97
CA ASP A 21 21.15 -11.80 8.06
C ASP A 21 20.81 -11.51 6.58
N PRO A 22 21.71 -10.88 5.82
CA PRO A 22 21.45 -10.52 4.42
C PRO A 22 21.15 -11.70 3.51
N GLU A 23 21.79 -12.85 3.72
CA GLU A 23 21.62 -14.03 2.87
C GLU A 23 20.20 -14.59 3.03
N SER A 24 19.73 -14.75 4.27
CA SER A 24 18.35 -15.19 4.55
C SER A 24 17.27 -14.27 3.96
N VAL A 25 17.49 -12.94 3.99
CA VAL A 25 16.58 -11.97 3.38
C VAL A 25 16.55 -12.13 1.88
N PHE A 26 17.71 -12.30 1.27
CA PHE A 26 17.83 -12.46 -0.17
C PHE A 26 17.15 -13.74 -0.65
N GLU A 27 17.40 -14.88 0.00
CA GLU A 27 16.75 -16.16 -0.32
C GLU A 27 15.22 -16.08 -0.21
N ALA A 28 14.71 -15.41 0.83
CA ALA A 28 13.26 -15.21 1.00
C ALA A 28 12.67 -14.38 -0.13
N VAL A 29 13.33 -13.29 -0.52
CA VAL A 29 12.91 -12.41 -1.62
C VAL A 29 12.98 -13.15 -2.96
N GLU A 30 14.03 -13.92 -3.24
CA GLU A 30 14.14 -14.70 -4.49
C GLU A 30 13.00 -15.72 -4.63
N ARG A 31 12.67 -16.41 -3.54
CA ARG A 31 11.53 -17.34 -3.52
C ARG A 31 10.24 -16.62 -3.88
N TRP A 32 9.92 -15.51 -3.21
CA TRP A 32 8.70 -14.75 -3.49
C TRP A 32 8.71 -14.11 -4.87
N ALA A 33 9.87 -13.67 -5.35
CA ALA A 33 10.01 -13.09 -6.68
C ALA A 33 9.58 -14.10 -7.75
N SER A 34 9.96 -15.37 -7.62
CA SER A 34 9.55 -16.41 -8.57
C SER A 34 8.03 -16.62 -8.64
N GLU A 35 7.33 -16.45 -7.51
CA GLU A 35 5.88 -16.57 -7.41
C GLU A 35 5.17 -15.32 -7.92
N ILE A 36 5.71 -14.13 -7.64
CA ILE A 36 5.07 -12.83 -7.93
C ILE A 36 5.35 -12.36 -9.35
N GLN A 37 6.51 -12.66 -9.91
CA GLN A 37 6.95 -12.15 -11.22
C GLN A 37 5.94 -12.41 -12.36
N PRO A 38 5.27 -13.58 -12.47
CA PRO A 38 4.25 -13.81 -13.49
C PRO A 38 3.00 -12.93 -13.37
N MET A 39 2.75 -12.35 -12.20
CA MET A 39 1.60 -11.48 -11.92
C MET A 39 1.90 -9.99 -12.15
N LEU A 40 3.16 -9.63 -12.45
CA LEU A 40 3.54 -8.26 -12.73
C LEU A 40 2.86 -7.77 -14.02
N GLY A 41 2.33 -6.56 -13.99
CA GLY A 41 1.71 -5.93 -15.14
C GLY A 41 1.63 -4.41 -14.99
N ASP A 42 1.43 -3.73 -16.10
CA ASP A 42 1.14 -2.30 -16.11
C ASP A 42 -0.33 -2.06 -15.76
N VAL A 43 -0.58 -1.82 -14.47
CA VAL A 43 -1.92 -1.61 -13.92
C VAL A 43 -2.56 -0.33 -14.48
N VAL A 44 -1.79 0.73 -14.72
CA VAL A 44 -2.32 2.00 -15.25
C VAL A 44 -2.87 1.79 -16.66
N THR A 45 -2.09 1.11 -17.51
CA THR A 45 -2.53 0.76 -18.87
C THR A 45 -3.74 -0.18 -18.84
N ALA A 46 -3.75 -1.18 -17.95
CA ALA A 46 -4.88 -2.11 -17.81
C ALA A 46 -6.17 -1.39 -17.39
N LEU A 47 -6.11 -0.50 -16.40
CA LEU A 47 -7.25 0.31 -15.96
C LEU A 47 -7.74 1.25 -17.06
N GLY A 48 -6.82 1.88 -17.79
CA GLY A 48 -7.16 2.72 -18.94
C GLY A 48 -7.89 1.97 -20.05
N ALA A 49 -7.48 0.72 -20.33
CA ALA A 49 -8.14 -0.13 -21.31
C ALA A 49 -9.57 -0.53 -20.87
N ILE A 50 -9.77 -0.86 -19.58
CA ILE A 50 -11.09 -1.18 -19.03
C ILE A 50 -12.01 0.03 -19.13
N ALA A 51 -11.52 1.22 -18.74
CA ALA A 51 -12.29 2.47 -18.83
C ALA A 51 -12.66 2.79 -20.29
N GLY A 52 -11.71 2.66 -21.24
CA GLY A 52 -11.96 2.88 -22.66
C GLY A 52 -12.99 1.92 -23.28
N ALA A 53 -13.11 0.71 -22.72
CA ALA A 53 -14.12 -0.28 -23.10
C ALA A 53 -15.47 -0.10 -22.39
N SER A 54 -15.68 1.01 -21.66
CA SER A 54 -16.86 1.24 -20.81
C SER A 54 -17.08 0.15 -19.75
N GLY A 55 -15.98 -0.47 -19.28
CA GLY A 55 -16.01 -1.42 -18.19
C GLY A 55 -16.04 -0.72 -16.82
N ASN A 56 -16.56 -1.43 -15.82
CA ASN A 56 -16.65 -0.92 -14.45
C ASN A 56 -15.44 -1.40 -13.63
N VAL A 57 -14.88 -0.51 -12.80
CA VAL A 57 -13.78 -0.80 -11.87
C VAL A 57 -14.25 -0.48 -10.45
N LEU A 58 -13.99 -1.41 -9.52
CA LEU A 58 -14.15 -1.16 -8.10
C LEU A 58 -12.78 -0.97 -7.47
N PHE A 59 -12.57 0.18 -6.83
CA PHE A 59 -11.40 0.42 -5.99
C PHE A 59 -11.74 0.03 -4.55
N GLU A 60 -11.13 -1.05 -4.08
CA GLU A 60 -11.30 -1.52 -2.70
C GLU A 60 -10.36 -0.77 -1.76
N GLY A 61 -10.94 0.03 -0.85
CA GLY A 61 -10.18 0.70 0.19
C GLY A 61 -9.72 -0.27 1.27
N ALA A 62 -8.48 -0.09 1.75
CA ALA A 62 -7.97 -0.76 2.94
C ALA A 62 -7.91 0.23 4.12
N GLN A 63 -8.03 -0.31 5.34
CA GLN A 63 -8.16 0.46 6.59
C GLN A 63 -9.40 1.39 6.61
N GLY A 64 -9.65 2.03 7.76
CA GLY A 64 -10.69 3.05 7.89
C GLY A 64 -10.14 4.45 7.61
N THR A 65 -10.95 5.33 7.04
CA THR A 65 -10.56 6.72 6.71
C THR A 65 -10.06 7.53 7.91
N LEU A 66 -10.48 7.19 9.13
CA LEU A 66 -9.99 7.81 10.37
C LEU A 66 -8.58 7.36 10.79
N LEU A 67 -7.99 6.40 10.07
CA LEU A 67 -6.59 6.01 10.19
C LEU A 67 -5.72 6.66 9.11
N ASP A 68 -6.26 7.55 8.28
CA ASP A 68 -5.49 8.32 7.30
C ASP A 68 -4.35 9.11 7.96
N ILE A 69 -3.18 9.13 7.33
CA ILE A 69 -1.99 9.79 7.89
C ILE A 69 -2.17 11.30 8.10
N ASP A 70 -2.95 11.97 7.26
CA ASP A 70 -3.18 13.42 7.30
C ASP A 70 -4.46 13.79 8.05
N GLN A 71 -5.51 12.99 7.90
CA GLN A 71 -6.86 13.32 8.40
C GLN A 71 -7.27 12.53 9.65
N GLY A 72 -6.49 11.50 10.01
CA GLY A 72 -6.74 10.69 11.19
C GLY A 72 -6.23 11.32 12.49
N THR A 73 -6.36 10.60 13.59
CA THR A 73 -5.88 11.06 14.91
C THR A 73 -4.37 10.87 15.06
N TYR A 74 -3.57 11.62 14.31
CA TYR A 74 -2.11 11.53 14.33
C TYR A 74 -1.57 11.70 15.78
N PRO A 75 -0.59 10.88 16.24
CA PRO A 75 0.17 9.87 15.50
C PRO A 75 -0.45 8.46 15.50
N PHE A 76 -1.68 8.28 16.00
CA PHE A 76 -2.37 6.97 16.07
C PHE A 76 -3.14 6.68 14.76
N VAL A 77 -2.39 6.63 13.67
CA VAL A 77 -2.84 6.48 12.28
C VAL A 77 -2.01 5.42 11.56
N THR A 78 -2.41 5.01 10.36
CA THR A 78 -1.52 4.25 9.47
C THR A 78 -0.52 5.19 8.79
N SER A 79 0.51 4.62 8.17
CA SER A 79 1.57 5.36 7.49
C SER A 79 1.25 5.75 6.04
N SER A 80 -0.03 5.83 5.68
CA SER A 80 -0.49 6.15 4.33
C SER A 80 -1.84 6.86 4.32
N ASN A 81 -2.22 7.41 3.18
CA ASN A 81 -3.56 7.93 2.97
C ASN A 81 -4.56 6.79 2.76
N THR A 82 -5.74 6.91 3.38
CA THR A 82 -6.83 5.92 3.34
C THR A 82 -8.15 6.55 2.90
N THR A 83 -8.20 7.87 2.71
CA THR A 83 -9.35 8.54 2.10
C THR A 83 -9.52 8.11 0.63
N ALA A 84 -10.75 8.25 0.10
CA ALA A 84 -11.07 7.81 -1.26
C ALA A 84 -10.15 8.43 -2.34
N GLY A 85 -9.68 9.66 -2.14
CA GLY A 85 -8.76 10.32 -3.07
C GLY A 85 -7.42 9.59 -3.23
N ALA A 86 -7.00 8.80 -2.22
CA ALA A 86 -5.78 8.01 -2.29
C ALA A 86 -5.84 6.92 -3.38
N ALA A 87 -7.04 6.49 -3.78
CA ALA A 87 -7.19 5.53 -4.88
C ALA A 87 -6.59 6.07 -6.19
N ALA A 88 -6.72 7.37 -6.47
CA ALA A 88 -6.17 7.97 -7.69
C ALA A 88 -4.65 7.87 -7.71
N CYS A 89 -4.01 8.35 -6.64
CA CYS A 89 -2.56 8.32 -6.50
C CYS A 89 -2.01 6.88 -6.45
N GLY A 90 -2.72 5.97 -5.77
CA GLY A 90 -2.28 4.59 -5.58
C GLY A 90 -2.42 3.69 -6.81
N SER A 91 -3.39 3.97 -7.68
CA SER A 91 -3.61 3.19 -8.91
C SER A 91 -3.15 3.90 -10.19
N GLY A 92 -2.68 5.14 -10.09
CA GLY A 92 -2.21 5.95 -11.22
C GLY A 92 -3.31 6.47 -12.14
N VAL A 93 -4.57 6.49 -11.69
CA VAL A 93 -5.69 7.09 -12.45
C VAL A 93 -5.91 8.54 -12.05
N GLY A 94 -6.50 9.34 -12.95
CA GLY A 94 -6.85 10.73 -12.64
C GLY A 94 -8.01 10.82 -11.64
N PRO A 95 -8.07 11.82 -10.75
CA PRO A 95 -9.12 11.93 -9.74
C PRO A 95 -10.54 12.14 -10.31
N LEU A 96 -10.65 12.56 -11.57
CA LEU A 96 -11.93 12.80 -12.26
C LEU A 96 -12.58 11.52 -12.81
N VAL A 97 -11.94 10.35 -12.65
CA VAL A 97 -12.50 9.07 -13.14
C VAL A 97 -13.44 8.39 -12.14
N PHE A 98 -13.58 8.93 -10.92
CA PHE A 98 -14.45 8.35 -9.90
C PHE A 98 -15.88 8.84 -10.06
N ASP A 99 -16.79 7.92 -10.37
CA ASP A 99 -18.22 8.22 -10.50
C ASP A 99 -18.91 8.28 -9.13
N ASP A 100 -18.61 7.33 -8.24
CA ASP A 100 -19.26 7.17 -6.93
C ASP A 100 -18.26 6.77 -5.83
N VAL A 101 -18.54 7.17 -4.59
CA VAL A 101 -17.79 6.77 -3.39
C VAL A 101 -18.75 6.22 -2.34
N VAL A 102 -18.59 4.94 -1.99
CA VAL A 102 -19.43 4.26 -1.00
C VAL A 102 -18.76 4.27 0.37
N GLY A 103 -19.33 5.04 1.32
CA GLY A 103 -18.89 5.06 2.70
C GLY A 103 -19.47 3.89 3.51
N VAL A 104 -18.65 2.89 3.82
CA VAL A 104 -19.06 1.77 4.68
C VAL A 104 -18.88 2.16 6.15
N VAL A 105 -19.98 2.22 6.90
CA VAL A 105 -20.00 2.56 8.32
C VAL A 105 -20.67 1.47 9.14
N LYS A 106 -20.04 1.08 10.25
CA LYS A 106 -20.61 0.16 11.22
C LYS A 106 -21.55 0.92 12.16
N ALA A 107 -22.64 0.27 12.61
CA ALA A 107 -23.62 0.87 13.52
C ALA A 107 -23.04 1.27 14.90
N TYR A 108 -21.82 0.86 15.21
CA TYR A 108 -21.06 1.21 16.40
C TYR A 108 -19.57 1.35 16.05
N THR A 109 -18.84 2.07 16.89
CA THR A 109 -17.41 2.32 16.68
C THR A 109 -16.55 1.24 17.34
N THR A 110 -15.39 0.98 16.74
CA THR A 110 -14.30 0.18 17.32
C THR A 110 -12.98 0.87 16.95
N ARG A 111 -11.97 0.76 17.82
CA ARG A 111 -10.59 1.18 17.53
C ARG A 111 -9.66 0.02 17.83
#